data_AF-A0A367AZ58-F1
#
_entry.id   AF-A0A367AZ58-F1
#
_cell.length_a   1.000
_cell.length_b   1.000
_cell.length_c   1.000
_cell.angle_alpha   90.00
_cell.angle_beta   90.00
_cell.angle_gamma   90.00
#
_symmetry.space_group_name_H-M   'P 1'
#
loop_
_entity.id
_entity.type
_entity.pdbx_description
1 polymer ?
#
loop_
_entity_poly.entity_id
_entity_poly.type
_entity_poly.pdbx_seq_one_letter_code
_entity_poly.pdbx_strand_id
1 'polypeptide(L)'
;MTAPAAPDRSLLQLLGSAAVTVPTHARVLTVPLPDHPIGRPSVVCVIREFDRSDHAAVAAIWRATGQGVLDEDELRTTLAHGPGLLLVAEQPAGVVGVVLGTFDGRRGWIHRLAVDPAHRRSGLATALVAEVERRLADRGAPRINLLVLPDNAAGLAFWQRRGYLPYPDVLCSKAL
;
A
#
# COMPACT_ATOMS: atom_id res chain seq x y z
N MET A 1 -21.76 -14.27 55.77
CA MET A 1 -21.63 -15.07 54.53
C MET A 1 -22.38 -14.31 53.47
N THR A 2 -21.70 -13.33 52.88
CA THR A 2 -22.30 -12.22 52.12
C THR A 2 -21.79 -12.35 50.69
N ALA A 3 -22.68 -12.77 49.79
CA ALA A 3 -22.40 -12.79 48.36
C ALA A 3 -22.34 -11.35 47.81
N PRO A 4 -21.33 -10.98 47.00
CA PRO A 4 -21.24 -9.64 46.43
C PRO A 4 -22.06 -9.51 45.14
N ALA A 5 -22.43 -8.25 44.89
CA ALA A 5 -23.33 -7.75 43.87
C ALA A 5 -22.88 -8.05 42.43
N ALA A 6 -23.87 -8.23 41.54
CA ALA A 6 -23.69 -8.28 40.10
C ALA A 6 -23.27 -6.90 39.53
N PRO A 7 -22.28 -6.82 38.62
CA PRO A 7 -21.94 -5.55 38.00
C PRO A 7 -22.78 -5.27 36.75
N ASP A 8 -23.51 -4.16 36.88
CA ASP A 8 -23.77 -3.07 35.92
C ASP A 8 -23.73 -3.33 34.40
N ARG A 9 -24.88 -3.08 33.76
CA ARG A 9 -25.18 -3.21 32.32
C ARG A 9 -24.67 -2.02 31.46
N SER A 10 -23.67 -1.28 31.92
CA SER A 10 -23.32 0.03 31.36
C SER A 10 -22.14 0.06 30.37
N LEU A 11 -21.68 -1.09 29.83
CA LEU A 11 -20.54 -1.15 28.90
C LEU A 11 -20.90 -1.40 27.41
N LEU A 12 -22.18 -1.55 27.06
CA LEU A 12 -22.61 -1.83 25.67
C LEU A 12 -23.07 -0.60 24.87
N GLN A 13 -22.81 0.63 25.34
CA GLN A 13 -23.26 1.86 24.66
C GLN A 13 -22.13 2.79 24.16
N LEU A 14 -20.87 2.37 24.21
CA LEU A 14 -19.73 3.21 23.78
C LEU A 14 -19.08 2.82 22.45
N LEU A 15 -19.72 1.95 21.66
CA LEU A 15 -19.37 1.75 20.24
C LEU A 15 -20.35 2.53 19.36
N GLY A 16 -20.29 3.86 19.49
CA GLY A 16 -20.96 4.80 18.59
C GLY A 16 -20.28 4.79 17.23
N SER A 17 -21.01 4.28 16.24
CA SER A 17 -20.90 4.48 14.80
C SER A 17 -19.82 5.45 14.29
N ALA A 18 -18.69 4.91 13.85
CA ALA A 18 -18.06 5.37 12.62
C ALA A 18 -18.27 4.23 11.62
N ALA A 19 -19.39 4.26 10.91
CA ALA A 19 -19.58 3.41 9.75
C ALA A 19 -18.57 3.88 8.69
N VAL A 20 -17.41 3.23 8.67
CA VAL A 20 -16.47 3.32 7.55
C VAL A 20 -17.21 2.66 6.39
N THR A 21 -17.78 3.47 5.50
CA THR A 21 -18.39 2.99 4.26
C THR A 21 -17.29 2.38 3.42
N VAL A 22 -17.18 1.05 3.44
CA VAL A 22 -16.22 0.30 2.64
C VAL A 22 -16.78 0.18 1.22
N PRO A 23 -16.12 0.73 0.18
CA PRO A 23 -16.55 0.51 -1.20
C PRO A 23 -16.47 -0.98 -1.55
N THR A 24 -17.46 -1.46 -2.31
CA THR A 24 -17.88 -2.87 -2.51
C THR A 24 -16.82 -3.83 -3.11
N HIS A 25 -15.59 -3.37 -3.40
CA HIS A 25 -14.47 -4.19 -3.87
C HIS A 25 -13.19 -4.07 -3.03
N ALA A 26 -13.18 -3.25 -1.97
CA ALA A 26 -12.02 -3.08 -1.10
C ALA A 26 -11.96 -4.21 -0.06
N ARG A 27 -11.05 -5.16 -0.24
CA ARG A 27 -10.67 -6.07 0.85
C ARG A 27 -9.71 -5.36 1.79
N VAL A 28 -10.14 -5.13 3.02
CA VAL A 28 -9.31 -4.68 4.13
C VAL A 28 -8.34 -5.81 4.48
N LEU A 29 -7.11 -5.74 4.00
CA LEU A 29 -6.04 -6.56 4.55
C LEU A 29 -5.50 -5.86 5.79
N THR A 30 -5.87 -6.35 6.97
CA THR A 30 -5.23 -5.98 8.22
C THR A 30 -3.89 -6.71 8.31
N VAL A 31 -2.79 -5.98 8.19
CA VAL A 31 -1.46 -6.56 8.36
C VAL A 31 -0.94 -6.24 9.76
N PRO A 32 -0.75 -7.26 10.64
CA PRO A 32 -0.07 -7.06 11.91
C PRO A 32 1.41 -6.78 11.63
N LEU A 33 1.89 -5.60 12.01
CA LEU A 33 3.29 -5.22 11.91
C LEU A 33 4.03 -5.80 13.14
N PRO A 34 5.30 -6.27 13.01
CA PRO A 34 6.04 -6.86 14.11
C PRO A 34 6.24 -5.87 15.27
N ASP A 35 6.07 -6.36 16.49
CA ASP A 35 6.14 -5.56 17.71
C ASP A 35 7.52 -4.91 17.87
N HIS A 36 7.51 -3.62 18.23
CA HIS A 36 8.65 -3.03 18.92
C HIS A 36 8.56 -3.44 20.40
N PRO A 37 9.66 -3.86 21.05
CA PRO A 37 9.59 -4.28 22.44
C PRO A 37 9.42 -3.02 23.29
N ILE A 38 8.18 -2.50 23.46
CA ILE A 38 7.49 -2.02 24.68
C ILE A 38 6.08 -1.53 24.27
N GLY A 39 5.04 -2.31 24.57
CA GLY A 39 3.69 -1.83 24.99
C GLY A 39 2.85 -0.91 24.09
N ARG A 40 3.11 -0.77 22.78
CA ARG A 40 2.21 -0.01 21.89
C ARG A 40 1.11 -0.91 21.31
N PRO A 41 -0.15 -0.44 21.20
CA PRO A 41 -1.19 -1.20 20.49
C PRO A 41 -0.72 -1.46 19.06
N SER A 42 -0.90 -2.70 18.58
CA SER A 42 -0.58 -3.10 17.21
C SER A 42 -1.22 -2.11 16.25
N VAL A 43 -0.39 -1.37 15.50
CA VAL A 43 -0.92 -0.40 14.53
C VAL A 43 -1.57 -1.19 13.41
N VAL A 44 -2.90 -1.22 13.44
CA VAL A 44 -3.71 -1.80 12.36
C VAL A 44 -3.43 -0.99 11.11
N CYS A 45 -2.82 -1.61 10.11
CA CYS A 45 -2.71 -1.05 8.78
C CYS A 45 -3.67 -1.76 7.84
N VAL A 46 -4.39 -0.97 7.04
CA VAL A 46 -5.33 -1.43 6.02
C VAL A 46 -4.73 -1.12 4.65
N ILE A 47 -4.66 -2.13 3.78
CA ILE A 47 -4.42 -1.89 2.35
C ILE A 47 -5.76 -1.79 1.64
N ARG A 48 -5.94 -0.70 0.90
CA ARG A 48 -7.14 -0.45 0.11
C ARG A 48 -6.80 0.20 -1.22
N GLU A 49 -7.80 0.27 -2.09
CA GLU A 49 -7.71 1.07 -3.31
C GLU A 49 -7.57 2.55 -2.95
N PHE A 50 -6.79 3.25 -3.77
CA PHE A 50 -6.70 4.69 -3.75
C PHE A 50 -8.05 5.33 -4.06
N ASP A 51 -8.43 6.31 -3.26
CA ASP A 51 -9.51 7.25 -3.53
C ASP A 51 -8.93 8.61 -3.93
N ARG A 52 -9.68 9.41 -4.71
CA ARG A 52 -9.25 10.75 -5.13
C ARG A 52 -8.91 11.66 -3.94
N SER A 53 -9.58 11.48 -2.79
CA SER A 53 -9.26 12.22 -1.56
C SER A 53 -7.87 11.94 -1.00
N ASP A 54 -7.25 10.81 -1.35
CA ASP A 54 -5.89 10.45 -0.91
C ASP A 54 -4.80 11.19 -1.70
N HIS A 55 -5.13 11.87 -2.81
CA HIS A 55 -4.14 12.45 -3.73
C HIS A 55 -3.13 13.34 -3.02
N ALA A 56 -3.60 14.21 -2.12
CA ALA A 56 -2.73 15.11 -1.37
C ALA A 56 -1.73 14.36 -0.48
N ALA A 57 -2.18 13.30 0.23
CA ALA A 57 -1.34 12.49 1.10
C ALA A 57 -0.33 11.66 0.29
N VAL A 58 -0.77 11.01 -0.79
CA VAL A 58 0.09 10.25 -1.70
C VAL A 58 1.14 11.15 -2.35
N ALA A 59 0.75 12.34 -2.80
CA ALA A 59 1.67 13.33 -3.35
C ALA A 59 2.71 13.79 -2.32
N ALA A 60 2.32 13.95 -1.05
CA ALA A 60 3.25 14.28 0.02
C ALA A 60 4.28 13.15 0.26
N ILE A 61 3.83 11.89 0.27
CA ILE A 61 4.71 10.73 0.41
C ILE A 61 5.72 10.67 -0.74
N TRP A 62 5.27 10.78 -2.00
CA TRP A 62 6.18 10.75 -3.15
C TRP A 62 7.21 11.87 -3.12
N ARG A 63 6.81 13.10 -2.76
CA ARG A 63 7.77 14.19 -2.60
C ARG A 63 8.78 13.88 -1.49
N ALA A 64 8.34 13.37 -0.35
CA ALA A 64 9.21 13.00 0.76
C ALA A 64 10.17 11.85 0.44
N THR A 65 9.85 11.01 -0.55
CA THR A 65 10.73 9.93 -1.04
C THR A 65 11.54 10.30 -2.29
N GLY A 66 11.46 11.55 -2.76
CA GLY A 66 12.16 12.02 -3.95
C GLY A 66 11.59 11.49 -5.27
N GLN A 67 10.35 11.02 -5.27
CA GLN A 67 9.64 10.53 -6.45
C GLN A 67 8.77 11.62 -7.09
N GLY A 68 8.61 11.54 -8.42
CA GLY A 68 7.70 12.41 -9.16
C GLY A 68 6.23 12.14 -8.78
N VAL A 69 5.46 13.22 -8.60
CA VAL A 69 4.03 13.16 -8.30
C VAL A 69 3.25 13.01 -9.61
N LEU A 70 2.20 12.17 -9.61
CA LEU A 70 1.23 12.15 -10.72
C LEU A 70 0.46 13.47 -10.70
N ASP A 71 0.51 14.22 -11.80
CA ASP A 71 -0.45 15.31 -11.99
C ASP A 71 -1.88 14.75 -12.18
N GLU A 72 -2.88 15.63 -12.24
CA GLU A 72 -4.29 15.22 -12.28
C GLU A 72 -4.63 14.43 -13.56
N ASP A 73 -4.02 14.78 -14.69
CA ASP A 73 -4.28 14.12 -15.97
C ASP A 73 -3.59 12.74 -16.03
N GLU A 74 -2.36 12.65 -15.54
CA GLU A 74 -1.63 11.38 -15.41
C GLU A 74 -2.35 10.46 -14.42
N LEU A 75 -2.84 10.99 -13.29
CA LEU A 75 -3.63 10.23 -12.32
C LEU A 75 -4.93 9.73 -12.94
N ARG A 76 -5.71 10.60 -13.57
CA ARG A 76 -6.96 10.23 -14.25
C ARG A 76 -6.71 9.13 -15.28
N THR A 77 -5.67 9.27 -16.08
CA THR A 77 -5.29 8.29 -17.10
C THR A 77 -4.88 6.97 -16.45
N THR A 78 -4.08 7.02 -15.38
CA THR A 78 -3.64 5.84 -14.63
C THR A 78 -4.82 5.05 -14.06
N LEU A 79 -5.77 5.75 -13.43
CA LEU A 79 -6.97 5.14 -12.86
C LEU A 79 -7.88 4.52 -13.94
N ALA A 80 -7.96 5.13 -15.12
CA ALA A 80 -8.74 4.60 -16.24
C ALA A 80 -8.14 3.33 -16.85
N HIS A 81 -6.80 3.24 -16.96
CA HIS A 81 -6.11 2.11 -17.60
C HIS A 81 -5.84 0.95 -16.63
N GLY A 82 -5.73 1.23 -15.34
CA GLY A 82 -5.40 0.24 -14.31
C GLY A 82 -6.34 0.33 -13.10
N PRO A 83 -7.67 0.19 -13.27
CA PRO A 83 -8.60 0.28 -12.16
C PRO A 83 -8.24 -0.76 -11.09
N GLY A 84 -8.20 -0.32 -9.83
CA GLY A 84 -7.85 -1.16 -8.69
C GLY A 84 -6.38 -1.60 -8.60
N LEU A 85 -5.45 -0.97 -9.30
CA LEU A 85 -4.00 -1.25 -9.16
C LEU A 85 -3.20 -0.11 -8.53
N LEU A 86 -3.82 1.05 -8.29
CA LEU A 86 -3.27 2.07 -7.39
C LEU A 86 -3.78 1.80 -5.97
N LEU A 87 -2.87 1.41 -5.08
CA LEU A 87 -3.19 0.99 -3.72
C LEU A 87 -2.51 1.88 -2.70
N VAL A 88 -3.18 2.10 -1.58
CA VAL A 88 -2.66 2.83 -0.43
C VAL A 88 -2.63 1.95 0.82
N ALA A 89 -1.64 2.20 1.66
CA ALA A 89 -1.57 1.67 3.01
C ALA A 89 -2.04 2.78 3.96
N GLU A 90 -3.13 2.52 4.67
CA GLU A 90 -3.77 3.44 5.58
C GLU A 90 -3.60 2.97 7.03
N GLN A 91 -3.32 3.92 7.91
CA GLN A 91 -3.34 3.77 9.37
C GLN A 91 -4.35 4.78 9.94
N PRO A 92 -4.70 4.72 11.24
CA PRO A 92 -5.67 5.64 11.82
C PRO A 92 -5.35 7.14 11.63
N ALA A 93 -4.07 7.48 11.46
CA ALA A 93 -3.61 8.84 11.22
C ALA A 93 -3.64 9.26 9.73
N GLY A 94 -3.94 8.34 8.81
CA GLY A 94 -4.05 8.59 7.37
C GLY A 94 -3.24 7.62 6.51
N VAL A 95 -3.10 7.97 5.22
CA VAL A 95 -2.31 7.24 4.25
C VAL A 95 -0.81 7.40 4.55
N VAL A 96 -0.12 6.27 4.68
CA VAL A 96 1.31 6.17 5.04
C VAL A 96 2.14 5.42 3.99
N GLY A 97 1.51 4.89 2.94
CA GLY A 97 2.22 4.24 1.85
C GLY A 97 1.35 4.10 0.60
N VAL A 98 2.00 3.89 -0.54
CA VAL A 98 1.37 3.80 -1.85
C VAL A 98 2.16 2.86 -2.75
N VAL A 99 1.45 2.13 -3.61
CA VAL A 99 2.04 1.38 -4.74
C VAL A 99 1.16 1.53 -5.97
N LEU A 100 1.79 1.71 -7.13
CA LEU A 100 1.10 1.75 -8.42
C LEU A 100 1.44 0.50 -9.24
N GLY A 101 0.46 -0.34 -9.47
CA GLY A 101 0.53 -1.43 -10.44
C GLY A 101 -0.01 -1.01 -11.81
N THR A 102 0.54 -1.57 -12.88
CA THR A 102 -0.09 -1.54 -14.22
C THR A 102 -0.04 -2.92 -14.87
N PHE A 103 -0.95 -3.19 -15.81
CA PHE A 103 -0.96 -4.43 -16.57
C PHE A 103 -1.17 -4.12 -18.05
N ASP A 104 -0.22 -4.51 -18.88
CA ASP A 104 -0.21 -4.23 -20.32
C ASP A 104 -0.86 -5.35 -21.17
N GLY A 105 -1.50 -6.33 -20.52
CA GLY A 105 -2.06 -7.53 -21.15
C GLY A 105 -1.06 -8.69 -21.27
N ARG A 106 0.23 -8.47 -21.01
CA ARG A 106 1.27 -9.51 -21.10
C ARG A 106 2.14 -9.60 -19.85
N ARG A 107 2.39 -8.48 -19.17
CA ARG A 107 3.21 -8.34 -17.96
C ARG A 107 2.57 -7.35 -17.00
N GLY A 108 2.63 -7.69 -15.72
CA GLY A 108 2.38 -6.73 -14.66
C GLY A 108 3.61 -5.82 -14.50
N TRP A 109 3.39 -4.63 -13.99
CA TRP A 109 4.45 -3.70 -13.63
C TRP A 109 4.18 -3.09 -12.27
N ILE A 110 5.22 -2.88 -11.48
CA ILE A 110 5.17 -2.09 -10.25
C ILE A 110 5.95 -0.80 -10.46
N HIS A 111 5.28 0.30 -10.16
CA HIS A 111 5.77 1.67 -10.24
C HIS A 111 5.55 2.38 -8.91
N ARG A 112 6.34 3.43 -8.69
CA ARG A 112 6.11 4.45 -7.65
C ARG A 112 5.78 3.90 -6.24
N LEU A 113 6.34 2.75 -5.87
CA LEU A 113 6.25 2.21 -4.51
C LEU A 113 6.90 3.19 -3.54
N ALA A 114 6.17 3.62 -2.53
CA ALA A 114 6.64 4.56 -1.52
C ALA A 114 6.00 4.27 -0.16
N VAL A 115 6.78 4.48 0.90
CA VAL A 115 6.29 4.48 2.29
C VAL A 115 6.84 5.73 2.96
N ASP A 116 5.96 6.41 3.69
CA ASP A 116 6.29 7.57 4.50
C ASP A 116 7.55 7.27 5.35
N PRO A 117 8.58 8.15 5.32
CA PRO A 117 9.83 7.93 6.05
C PRO A 117 9.67 7.60 7.54
N ALA A 118 8.68 8.19 8.22
CA ALA A 118 8.39 7.96 9.63
C ALA A 118 7.78 6.57 9.89
N HIS A 119 7.29 5.89 8.85
CA HIS A 119 6.60 4.61 8.93
C HIS A 119 7.40 3.47 8.27
N ARG A 120 8.68 3.69 7.92
CA ARG A 120 9.55 2.67 7.31
C ARG A 120 9.92 1.56 8.29
N ARG A 121 10.44 0.45 7.73
CA ARG A 121 10.89 -0.76 8.46
C ARG A 121 9.80 -1.46 9.27
N SER A 122 8.54 -1.15 9.00
CA SER A 122 7.36 -1.74 9.61
C SER A 122 6.80 -2.94 8.82
N GLY A 123 7.18 -3.09 7.54
CA GLY A 123 6.62 -4.12 6.66
C GLY A 123 5.54 -3.63 5.69
N LEU A 124 5.17 -2.34 5.75
CA LEU A 124 4.16 -1.73 4.86
C LEU A 124 4.46 -1.92 3.37
N ALA A 125 5.71 -1.71 2.95
CA ALA A 125 6.12 -1.92 1.57
C ALA A 125 5.96 -3.39 1.14
N THR A 126 6.21 -4.35 2.05
CA THR A 126 5.97 -5.78 1.79
C THR A 126 4.49 -6.04 1.54
N ALA A 127 3.64 -5.49 2.40
CA ALA A 127 2.21 -5.70 2.35
C ALA A 127 1.61 -5.11 1.06
N LEU A 128 2.01 -3.89 0.69
CA LEU A 128 1.61 -3.24 -0.55
C LEU A 128 2.02 -4.06 -1.78
N VAL A 129 3.25 -4.57 -1.79
CA VAL A 129 3.77 -5.41 -2.88
C VAL A 129 2.97 -6.72 -2.98
N ALA A 130 2.72 -7.39 -1.86
CA ALA A 130 1.96 -8.64 -1.87
C ALA A 130 0.53 -8.46 -2.42
N GLU A 131 -0.14 -7.35 -2.07
CA GLU A 131 -1.50 -7.09 -2.57
C GLU A 131 -1.50 -6.71 -4.06
N VAL A 132 -0.54 -5.91 -4.54
CA VAL A 132 -0.46 -5.60 -5.98
C VAL A 132 -0.09 -6.84 -6.80
N GLU A 133 0.81 -7.70 -6.30
CA GLU A 133 1.16 -8.98 -6.92
C GLU A 133 -0.07 -9.87 -7.06
N ARG A 134 -0.86 -10.01 -5.99
CA ARG A 134 -2.10 -10.78 -6.00
C ARG A 134 -3.08 -10.26 -7.05
N ARG A 135 -3.31 -8.94 -7.09
CA ARG A 135 -4.23 -8.31 -8.05
C ARG A 135 -3.75 -8.42 -9.50
N LEU A 136 -2.44 -8.42 -9.73
CA LEU A 136 -1.85 -8.65 -11.05
C LEU A 136 -1.98 -10.13 -11.46
N ALA A 137 -1.76 -11.06 -10.53
CA ALA A 137 -1.96 -12.49 -10.75
C ALA A 137 -3.44 -12.80 -11.10
N ASP A 138 -4.39 -12.21 -10.38
CA ASP A 138 -5.84 -12.34 -10.68
C ASP A 138 -6.20 -11.84 -12.09
N ARG A 139 -5.44 -10.88 -12.62
CA ARG A 139 -5.58 -10.36 -14.00
C ARG A 139 -4.86 -11.23 -15.04
N GLY A 140 -4.28 -12.34 -14.63
CA GLY A 140 -3.55 -13.26 -15.51
C GLY A 140 -2.14 -12.80 -15.85
N ALA A 141 -1.54 -11.88 -15.09
CA ALA A 141 -0.15 -11.48 -15.32
C ALA A 141 0.81 -12.65 -15.00
N PRO A 142 1.52 -13.20 -16.00
CA PRO A 142 2.41 -14.34 -15.77
C PRO A 142 3.72 -13.94 -15.10
N ARG A 143 4.10 -12.65 -15.17
CA ARG A 143 5.30 -12.07 -14.54
C ARG A 143 5.07 -10.59 -14.26
N ILE A 144 5.84 -10.05 -13.31
CA ILE A 144 5.81 -8.65 -12.91
C ILE A 144 7.20 -8.04 -13.10
N ASN A 145 7.26 -6.87 -13.71
CA ASN A 145 8.47 -6.09 -13.94
C ASN A 145 8.51 -4.85 -13.04
N LEU A 146 9.70 -4.34 -12.77
CA LEU A 146 9.94 -3.07 -12.10
C LEU A 146 11.31 -2.53 -12.49
N LEU A 147 11.53 -1.25 -12.23
CA LEU A 147 12.81 -0.60 -12.44
C LEU A 147 13.38 -0.14 -11.11
N VAL A 148 14.68 -0.37 -10.95
CA VAL A 148 15.46 0.13 -9.82
C VAL A 148 16.53 1.05 -10.38
N LEU A 149 16.65 2.25 -9.82
CA LEU A 149 17.73 3.16 -10.21
C LEU A 149 19.10 2.51 -9.90
N PRO A 150 20.12 2.70 -10.75
CA PRO A 150 21.42 2.04 -10.58
C PRO A 150 22.09 2.30 -9.22
N ASP A 151 21.86 3.46 -8.63
CA ASP A 151 22.41 3.89 -7.34
C ASP A 151 21.57 3.47 -6.12
N ASN A 152 20.39 2.88 -6.34
CA ASN A 152 19.48 2.47 -5.27
C ASN A 152 19.73 1.03 -4.80
N ALA A 153 20.92 0.78 -4.23
CA ALA A 153 21.31 -0.54 -3.73
C ALA A 153 20.35 -1.10 -2.65
N ALA A 154 19.83 -0.24 -1.78
CA ALA A 154 18.86 -0.64 -0.75
C ALA A 154 17.53 -1.11 -1.36
N GLY A 155 17.04 -0.40 -2.39
CA GLY A 155 15.87 -0.78 -3.17
C GLY A 155 16.08 -2.10 -3.91
N LEU A 156 17.23 -2.27 -4.56
CA LEU A 156 17.57 -3.53 -5.24
C LEU A 156 17.54 -4.72 -4.29
N ALA A 157 18.17 -4.59 -3.11
CA ALA A 157 18.18 -5.64 -2.10
C ALA A 157 16.76 -5.95 -1.56
N PHE A 158 15.89 -4.93 -1.45
CA PHE A 158 14.48 -5.13 -1.10
C PHE A 158 13.75 -6.00 -2.12
N TRP A 159 13.95 -5.74 -3.42
CA TRP A 159 13.31 -6.48 -4.49
C TRP A 159 13.85 -7.91 -4.62
N GLN A 160 15.17 -8.10 -4.51
CA GLN A 160 15.81 -9.41 -4.56
C GLN A 160 15.31 -10.37 -3.47
N ARG A 161 15.10 -9.87 -2.24
CA ARG A 161 14.51 -10.67 -1.15
C ARG A 161 13.08 -11.15 -1.44
N ARG A 162 12.41 -10.59 -2.46
CA ARG A 162 11.07 -10.96 -2.92
C ARG A 162 11.07 -11.73 -4.24
N GLY A 163 12.25 -12.16 -4.70
CA GLY A 163 12.38 -12.95 -5.94
C GLY A 163 12.44 -12.12 -7.22
N TYR A 164 12.49 -10.79 -7.13
CA TYR A 164 12.75 -9.93 -8.28
C TYR A 164 14.26 -9.91 -8.57
N LEU A 165 14.65 -10.54 -9.66
CA LEU A 165 16.05 -10.65 -10.08
C LEU A 165 16.32 -9.72 -11.28
N PRO A 166 17.49 -9.06 -11.32
CA PRO A 166 17.89 -8.26 -12.49
C PRO A 166 17.90 -9.08 -13.77
N TYR A 167 17.40 -8.50 -14.85
CA TYR A 167 17.60 -9.00 -16.21
C TYR A 167 18.79 -8.29 -16.85
N PRO A 168 19.55 -8.95 -17.74
CA PRO A 168 20.67 -8.34 -18.44
C PRO A 168 20.24 -7.32 -19.53
N ASP A 169 18.94 -7.17 -19.75
CA ASP A 169 18.39 -6.27 -20.76
C ASP A 169 18.56 -4.79 -20.37
N VAL A 170 18.81 -3.93 -21.36
CA VAL A 170 18.86 -2.48 -21.19
C VAL A 170 17.49 -1.88 -21.48
N LEU A 171 16.96 -1.10 -20.53
CA LEU A 171 15.74 -0.31 -20.78
C LEU A 171 16.05 0.82 -21.77
N CYS A 172 15.35 0.82 -22.90
CA CYS A 172 15.38 1.90 -23.87
C CYS A 172 14.00 2.57 -23.94
N SER A 173 13.97 3.90 -23.92
CA SER A 173 12.74 4.70 -24.06
C SER A 173 12.92 5.77 -25.12
N LYS A 174 11.86 6.08 -25.88
CA LYS A 174 11.82 7.15 -26.88
C LYS A 174 10.62 8.05 -26.58
N ALA A 175 10.82 9.36 -26.58
CA ALA A 175 9.72 10.32 -26.53
C ALA A 175 8.93 10.28 -27.86
N LEU A 176 7.60 10.30 -27.77
CA LEU A 176 6.70 10.35 -28.92
C LEU A 176 6.37 11.79 -29.31
#